data_AF-I1HKA5-F1
#
_entry.id   AF-I1HKA5-F1
#
_cell.length_a   1.000
_cell.length_b   1.000
_cell.length_c   1.000
_cell.angle_alpha   90.00
_cell.angle_beta   90.00
_cell.angle_gamma   90.00
#
_symmetry.space_group_name_H-M   'P 1'
#
loop_
_entity.id
_entity.type
_entity.pdbx_description
1 polymer ?
#
loop_
_entity_poly.entity_id
_entity_poly.type
_entity_poly.pdbx_seq_one_letter_code
_entity_poly.pdbx_strand_id
1 'polypeptide(L)'
;MYLLKDSYLYGTHKATLKFRILQQQVKSALHNAPQPGPFTYIVQCMYIVPLLGHSHAEGFSHMLISSLRHLKSMESVQEDFIDAKCLAAQLVLDILASVVPHEERILVKLLETFDIELKDMAHALYGSKLDFGDVEKTREHLKQYVQCFMKSESYVTAVALITRFSIQCCDESFLITLMGSNQFKEAEEWAAFMGKEMIVVLIQKYLDIKMLKGANELVKQYDLTEEFPDVNYLYKESSLKKLAEKGCWDVAEVRAKKETKLMEYLVYLAMEAGYMEKVDELCQRYSLEGYANSLVPEEVFCRSDYLDLKTLILEEIVWVDEIEGLLNATSYIEACKIIGVDCEWKPNFEKGSRPNKVSIIQIASDKKAFIFDLIKLYEDDPKALDCCFRRIMCSSNLLKLGYNLQCDLHQLSQSYGELQCFQSYEMLLDIQKLFKETTGGLSGLSKKILGAGLNKTRRNSNWEKRPLSQNQKEYAALDAVVLVHIFHHVRGQPQFGVTEGRQVEWKSHIVSRVNRSCSPLRF
;
A
#
# COMPACT_ATOMS: atom_id res chain seq x y z
N MET A 1 -1.12 -6.63 -34.07
CA MET A 1 -0.01 -5.69 -33.78
C MET A 1 -0.49 -4.42 -33.08
N TYR A 2 -1.42 -3.64 -33.67
CA TYR A 2 -2.03 -2.45 -33.01
C TYR A 2 -2.60 -2.73 -31.60
N LEU A 3 -3.23 -3.90 -31.40
CA LEU A 3 -3.79 -4.32 -30.10
C LEU A 3 -2.76 -4.61 -28.98
N LEU A 4 -1.47 -4.78 -29.30
CA LEU A 4 -0.45 -5.15 -28.31
C LEU A 4 0.00 -3.97 -27.44
N LYS A 5 -0.06 -2.74 -27.97
CA LYS A 5 0.28 -1.52 -27.24
C LYS A 5 -0.70 -1.23 -26.10
N ASP A 6 -1.99 -1.50 -26.32
CA ASP A 6 -3.07 -1.38 -25.32
C ASP A 6 -3.14 -2.56 -24.33
N SER A 7 -2.33 -3.60 -24.56
CA SER A 7 -2.40 -4.85 -23.80
C SER A 7 -1.49 -4.87 -22.56
N TYR A 8 -0.76 -3.78 -22.31
CA TYR A 8 -0.03 -3.55 -21.07
C TYR A 8 -0.65 -2.36 -20.33
N LEU A 9 -0.86 -2.48 -19.02
CA LEU A 9 -1.22 -1.32 -18.20
C LEU A 9 -0.10 -0.27 -18.31
N TYR A 10 -0.43 0.89 -18.89
CA TYR A 10 0.49 2.01 -19.05
C TYR A 10 1.23 2.27 -17.72
N GLY A 11 2.57 2.29 -17.77
CA GLY A 11 3.42 2.56 -16.62
C GLY A 11 3.55 1.44 -15.57
N THR A 12 2.95 0.26 -15.74
CA THR A 12 3.09 -0.84 -14.75
C THR A 12 3.42 -2.21 -15.36
N HIS A 13 3.51 -2.33 -16.69
CA HIS A 13 3.87 -3.56 -17.42
C HIS A 13 3.16 -4.85 -16.96
N LYS A 14 1.97 -4.74 -16.35
CA LYS A 14 1.12 -5.90 -16.05
C LYS A 14 0.36 -6.29 -17.30
N ALA A 15 0.54 -7.56 -17.72
CA ALA A 15 -0.20 -8.16 -18.82
C ALA A 15 -1.71 -8.09 -18.54
N THR A 16 -2.45 -7.41 -19.43
CA THR A 16 -3.91 -7.34 -19.38
C THR A 16 -4.54 -8.70 -19.68
N LEU A 17 -5.84 -8.85 -19.39
CA LEU A 17 -6.60 -10.03 -19.81
C LEU A 17 -6.51 -10.27 -21.33
N LYS A 18 -6.51 -9.19 -22.13
CA LYS A 18 -6.33 -9.24 -23.59
C LYS A 18 -4.97 -9.80 -23.98
N PHE A 19 -3.89 -9.41 -23.31
CA PHE A 19 -2.56 -9.97 -23.54
C PHE A 19 -2.52 -11.49 -23.33
N ARG A 20 -3.14 -11.98 -22.26
CA ARG A 20 -3.15 -13.42 -21.93
C ARG A 20 -3.93 -14.23 -22.98
N ILE A 21 -5.02 -13.68 -23.51
CA ILE A 21 -5.79 -14.33 -24.59
C ILE A 21 -4.95 -14.40 -25.87
N LEU A 22 -4.26 -13.31 -26.25
CA LEU A 22 -3.36 -13.31 -27.40
C LEU A 22 -2.20 -14.31 -27.23
N GLN A 23 -1.61 -14.37 -26.04
CA GLN A 23 -0.58 -15.34 -25.71
C GLN A 23 -1.08 -16.78 -25.87
N GLN A 24 -2.31 -17.08 -25.44
CA GLN A 24 -2.93 -18.41 -25.64
C GLN A 24 -3.14 -18.73 -27.12
N GLN A 25 -3.55 -17.76 -27.94
CA GLN A 25 -3.69 -17.96 -29.38
C GLN A 25 -2.36 -18.24 -30.06
N VAL A 26 -1.30 -17.48 -29.71
CA VAL A 26 0.06 -17.74 -30.20
C VAL A 26 0.53 -19.12 -29.79
N LYS A 27 0.31 -19.51 -28.52
CA LYS A 27 0.63 -20.86 -28.04
C LYS A 27 -0.10 -21.94 -28.83
N SER A 28 -1.39 -21.76 -29.10
CA SER A 28 -2.19 -22.69 -29.91
C SER A 28 -1.70 -22.78 -31.36
N ALA A 29 -1.24 -21.66 -31.94
CA ALA A 29 -0.69 -21.63 -33.30
C ALA A 29 0.66 -22.35 -33.36
N LEU A 30 1.55 -22.10 -32.39
CA LEU A 30 2.85 -22.76 -32.28
C LEU A 30 2.75 -24.27 -32.07
N HIS A 31 1.71 -24.72 -31.36
CA HIS A 31 1.46 -26.15 -31.15
C HIS A 31 1.09 -26.89 -32.44
N ASN A 32 0.51 -26.18 -33.40
CA ASN A 32 0.02 -26.74 -34.66
C ASN A 32 0.90 -26.32 -35.86
N ALA A 33 2.06 -25.70 -35.62
CA ALA A 33 2.91 -25.15 -36.68
C ALA A 33 3.78 -26.24 -37.34
N PRO A 34 4.00 -26.19 -38.66
CA PRO A 34 4.96 -27.08 -39.34
C PRO A 34 6.42 -26.69 -39.05
N GLN A 35 7.36 -27.51 -39.53
CA GLN A 35 8.83 -27.31 -39.46
C GLN A 35 9.25 -25.84 -39.71
N PRO A 36 10.25 -25.30 -38.98
CA PRO A 36 11.31 -26.02 -38.25
C PRO A 36 11.00 -26.38 -36.79
N GLY A 37 9.84 -25.99 -36.25
CA GLY A 37 9.46 -26.18 -34.85
C GLY A 37 9.27 -24.85 -34.11
N PRO A 38 8.51 -24.84 -33.00
CA PRO A 38 8.06 -23.61 -32.35
C PRO A 38 9.18 -22.74 -31.77
N PHE A 39 10.29 -23.34 -31.29
CA PHE A 39 11.42 -22.58 -30.76
C PHE A 39 12.22 -21.96 -31.89
N THR A 40 12.60 -22.74 -32.91
CA THR A 40 13.34 -22.23 -34.07
C THR A 40 12.54 -21.16 -34.80
N TYR A 41 11.23 -21.37 -34.99
CA TYR A 41 10.34 -20.40 -35.62
C TYR A 41 10.31 -19.07 -34.87
N ILE A 42 10.25 -19.08 -33.54
CA ILE A 42 10.29 -17.83 -32.76
C ILE A 42 11.64 -17.14 -32.89
N VAL A 43 12.77 -17.86 -32.83
CA VAL A 43 14.09 -17.25 -33.03
C VAL A 43 14.18 -16.59 -34.42
N GLN A 44 13.67 -17.23 -35.47
CA GLN A 44 13.59 -16.64 -36.82
C GLN A 44 12.70 -15.40 -36.87
N CYS A 45 11.54 -15.44 -36.21
CA CYS A 45 10.67 -14.27 -36.10
C CYS A 45 11.41 -13.10 -35.44
N MET A 46 12.22 -13.37 -34.40
CA MET A 46 12.96 -12.34 -33.69
C MET A 46 13.95 -11.58 -34.57
N TYR A 47 14.48 -12.15 -35.65
CA TYR A 47 15.28 -11.41 -36.64
C TYR A 47 14.46 -10.39 -37.44
N ILE A 48 13.16 -10.67 -37.63
CA ILE A 48 12.25 -9.87 -38.45
C ILE A 48 11.55 -8.79 -37.61
N VAL A 49 11.25 -9.08 -36.34
CA VAL A 49 10.46 -8.18 -35.48
C VAL A 49 10.96 -6.72 -35.45
N PRO A 50 12.28 -6.43 -35.38
CA PRO A 50 12.77 -5.05 -35.40
C PRO A 50 12.39 -4.27 -36.67
N LEU A 51 12.19 -4.96 -37.80
CA LEU A 51 11.80 -4.35 -39.08
C LEU A 51 10.35 -3.84 -39.08
N LEU A 52 9.53 -4.23 -38.09
CA LEU A 52 8.14 -3.80 -37.93
C LEU A 52 8.01 -2.40 -37.30
N GLY A 53 9.14 -1.78 -36.95
CA GLY A 53 9.23 -0.46 -36.32
C GLY A 53 9.18 -0.51 -34.80
N HIS A 54 9.86 0.46 -34.16
CA HIS A 54 10.05 0.52 -32.70
C HIS A 54 8.76 0.38 -31.89
N SER A 55 7.66 1.01 -32.34
CA SER A 55 6.39 0.98 -31.60
C SER A 55 5.68 -0.39 -31.57
N HIS A 56 6.07 -1.32 -32.44
CA HIS A 56 5.43 -2.63 -32.58
C HIS A 56 6.33 -3.77 -32.13
N ALA A 57 7.65 -3.60 -32.23
CA ALA A 57 8.63 -4.61 -31.89
C ALA A 57 8.61 -4.99 -30.40
N GLU A 58 8.46 -3.99 -29.52
CA GLU A 58 8.54 -4.11 -28.06
C GLU A 58 7.63 -5.22 -27.47
N GLY A 59 6.32 -4.98 -27.52
CA GLY A 59 5.33 -5.90 -26.94
C GLY A 59 5.26 -7.24 -27.66
N PHE A 60 5.65 -7.26 -28.94
CA PHE A 60 5.61 -8.47 -29.76
C PHE A 60 6.78 -9.41 -29.46
N SER A 61 8.01 -8.90 -29.38
CA SER A 61 9.19 -9.65 -28.93
C SER A 61 8.95 -10.29 -27.56
N HIS A 62 8.40 -9.52 -26.61
CA HIS A 62 8.05 -10.05 -25.30
C HIS A 62 7.00 -11.17 -25.37
N MET A 63 5.92 -10.97 -26.14
CA MET A 63 4.85 -11.96 -26.29
C MET A 63 5.38 -13.27 -26.88
N LEU A 64 6.17 -13.20 -27.96
CA LEU A 64 6.76 -14.37 -28.61
C LEU A 64 7.61 -15.17 -27.63
N ILE A 65 8.60 -14.54 -26.98
CA ILE A 65 9.47 -15.25 -26.03
C ILE A 65 8.68 -15.80 -24.84
N SER A 66 7.76 -15.02 -24.27
CA SER A 66 6.98 -15.47 -23.12
C SER A 66 6.05 -16.65 -23.43
N SER A 67 5.70 -16.86 -24.70
CA SER A 67 4.86 -17.99 -25.13
C SER A 67 5.60 -19.33 -25.09
N LEU A 68 6.94 -19.32 -25.06
CA LEU A 68 7.78 -20.54 -25.04
C LEU A 68 7.92 -21.18 -23.65
N ARG A 69 7.67 -20.43 -22.56
CA ARG A 69 7.99 -20.86 -21.18
C ARG A 69 7.35 -22.19 -20.75
N HIS A 70 6.22 -22.56 -21.37
CA HIS A 70 5.46 -23.77 -21.05
C HIS A 70 5.49 -24.85 -22.13
N LEU A 71 6.31 -24.68 -23.19
CA LEU A 71 6.45 -25.67 -24.28
C LEU A 71 7.61 -26.64 -24.05
N LYS A 72 8.52 -26.33 -23.13
CA LYS A 72 9.72 -27.14 -22.81
C LYS A 72 9.44 -28.54 -22.23
N SER A 73 8.24 -28.79 -21.70
CA SER A 73 7.90 -30.05 -21.00
C SER A 73 7.47 -31.18 -21.94
N MET A 74 7.49 -30.97 -23.25
CA MET A 74 7.07 -31.95 -24.25
C MET A 74 8.29 -32.58 -24.92
N GLU A 75 8.41 -33.91 -24.86
CA GLU A 75 9.53 -34.65 -25.49
C GLU A 75 9.62 -34.38 -27.00
N SER A 76 8.48 -34.22 -27.68
CA SER A 76 8.40 -33.99 -29.13
C SER A 76 9.01 -32.67 -29.62
N VAL A 77 9.40 -31.77 -28.71
CA VAL A 77 9.93 -30.43 -29.02
C VAL A 77 11.36 -30.24 -28.49
N GLN A 78 11.96 -31.28 -27.90
CA GLN A 78 13.32 -31.20 -27.34
C GLN A 78 14.40 -31.09 -28.41
N GLU A 79 14.23 -31.74 -29.57
CA GLU A 79 15.18 -31.63 -30.70
C GLU A 79 15.20 -30.21 -31.27
N ASP A 80 14.02 -29.64 -31.57
CA ASP A 80 13.88 -28.23 -32.02
C ASP A 80 14.48 -27.26 -30.99
N PHE A 81 14.34 -27.54 -29.68
CA PHE A 81 14.94 -26.69 -28.65
C PHE A 81 16.48 -26.66 -28.74
N ILE A 82 17.15 -27.78 -29.01
CA ILE A 82 18.60 -27.85 -29.11
C ILE A 82 19.09 -27.02 -30.31
N ASP A 83 18.45 -27.19 -31.48
CA ASP A 83 18.79 -26.44 -32.69
C ASP A 83 18.51 -24.94 -32.51
N ALA A 84 17.35 -24.61 -31.94
CA ALA A 84 16.96 -23.23 -31.63
C ALA A 84 17.88 -22.58 -30.60
N LYS A 85 18.48 -23.34 -29.67
CA LYS A 85 19.42 -22.81 -28.67
C LYS A 85 20.65 -22.20 -29.34
N CYS A 86 21.21 -22.87 -30.34
CA CYS A 86 22.36 -22.36 -31.10
C CYS A 86 21.98 -21.10 -31.89
N LEU A 87 20.82 -21.10 -32.55
CA LEU A 87 20.31 -19.92 -33.27
C LEU A 87 20.01 -18.76 -32.32
N ALA A 88 19.50 -19.03 -31.12
CA ALA A 88 19.24 -18.02 -30.10
C ALA A 88 20.55 -17.41 -29.56
N ALA A 89 21.61 -18.22 -29.40
CA ALA A 89 22.94 -17.73 -29.05
C ALA A 89 23.51 -16.80 -30.14
N GLN A 90 23.36 -17.17 -31.42
CA GLN A 90 23.72 -16.30 -32.54
C GLN A 90 22.93 -14.98 -32.52
N LEU A 91 21.61 -15.05 -32.32
CA LEU A 91 20.76 -13.86 -32.21
C LEU A 91 21.20 -12.96 -31.04
N VAL A 92 21.59 -13.52 -29.90
CA VAL A 92 22.12 -12.74 -28.78
C VAL A 92 23.40 -12.02 -29.17
N LEU A 93 24.33 -12.68 -29.87
CA LEU A 93 25.55 -12.04 -30.39
C LEU A 93 25.22 -10.91 -31.38
N ASP A 94 24.26 -11.13 -32.28
CA ASP A 94 23.83 -10.13 -33.25
C ASP A 94 23.16 -8.92 -32.56
N ILE A 95 22.43 -9.13 -31.46
CA ILE A 95 21.88 -8.05 -30.63
C ILE A 95 23.00 -7.30 -29.92
N LEU A 96 23.97 -8.01 -29.31
CA LEU A 96 25.13 -7.40 -28.64
C LEU A 96 25.96 -6.54 -29.60
N ALA A 97 26.18 -7.03 -30.82
CA ALA A 97 26.88 -6.32 -31.88
C ALA A 97 26.04 -5.20 -32.53
N SER A 98 24.80 -4.96 -32.04
CA SER A 98 23.85 -3.98 -32.59
C SER A 98 23.48 -4.22 -34.07
N VAL A 99 23.65 -5.46 -34.57
CA VAL A 99 23.26 -5.89 -35.92
C VAL A 99 21.74 -6.08 -35.99
N VAL A 100 21.15 -6.64 -34.94
CA VAL A 100 19.70 -6.84 -34.81
C VAL A 100 19.20 -6.01 -33.62
N PRO A 101 18.58 -4.84 -33.86
CA PRO A 101 18.24 -3.91 -32.78
C PRO A 101 17.03 -4.42 -31.99
N HIS A 102 17.30 -5.04 -30.84
CA HIS A 102 16.30 -5.33 -29.81
C HIS A 102 16.57 -4.53 -28.55
N GLU A 103 15.53 -4.35 -27.76
CA GLU A 103 15.68 -3.82 -26.40
C GLU A 103 16.47 -4.79 -25.52
N GLU A 104 17.27 -4.26 -24.63
CA GLU A 104 18.21 -5.03 -23.81
C GLU A 104 17.51 -6.10 -22.93
N ARG A 105 16.29 -5.84 -22.46
CA ARG A 105 15.50 -6.83 -21.70
C ARG A 105 15.09 -8.06 -22.51
N ILE A 106 15.03 -7.95 -23.84
CA ILE A 106 14.77 -9.09 -24.72
C ILE A 106 15.99 -10.01 -24.74
N LEU A 107 17.20 -9.43 -24.72
CA LEU A 107 18.44 -10.19 -24.60
C LEU A 107 18.44 -11.02 -23.31
N VAL A 108 18.14 -10.41 -22.16
CA VAL A 108 18.06 -11.13 -20.87
C VAL A 108 17.04 -12.27 -20.93
N LYS A 109 15.87 -12.02 -21.53
CA LYS A 109 14.83 -13.05 -21.70
C LYS A 109 15.26 -14.19 -22.63
N LEU A 110 16.03 -13.91 -23.69
CA LEU A 110 16.56 -14.94 -24.58
C LEU A 110 17.54 -15.84 -23.84
N LEU A 111 18.47 -15.24 -23.08
CA LEU A 111 19.42 -15.99 -22.23
C LEU A 111 18.68 -16.93 -21.27
N GLU A 112 17.67 -16.42 -20.54
CA GLU A 112 16.84 -17.20 -19.62
C GLU A 112 16.01 -18.29 -20.32
N THR A 113 15.35 -17.94 -21.43
CA THR A 113 14.39 -18.82 -22.09
C THR A 113 15.08 -19.96 -22.82
N PHE A 114 16.25 -19.73 -23.40
CA PHE A 114 17.01 -20.77 -24.08
C PHE A 114 18.08 -21.41 -23.20
N ASP A 115 18.24 -20.95 -21.96
CA ASP A 115 19.27 -21.41 -21.05
C ASP A 115 20.68 -21.38 -21.68
N ILE A 116 20.99 -20.26 -22.32
CA ILE A 116 22.22 -20.08 -23.09
C ILE A 116 23.42 -20.07 -22.13
N GLU A 117 24.37 -20.95 -22.39
CA GLU A 117 25.63 -21.08 -21.66
C GLU A 117 26.79 -20.52 -22.49
N LEU A 118 27.94 -20.31 -21.85
CA LEU A 118 29.13 -19.76 -22.53
C LEU A 118 29.59 -20.64 -23.71
N LYS A 119 29.42 -21.96 -23.62
CA LYS A 119 29.75 -22.91 -24.70
C LYS A 119 28.88 -22.69 -25.95
N ASP A 120 27.62 -22.31 -25.77
CA ASP A 120 26.68 -22.06 -26.87
C ASP A 120 27.07 -20.75 -27.59
N MET A 121 27.51 -19.75 -26.82
CA MET A 121 28.07 -18.50 -27.36
C MET A 121 29.37 -18.75 -28.14
N ALA A 122 30.25 -19.60 -27.60
CA ALA A 122 31.50 -19.98 -28.26
C ALA A 122 31.23 -20.74 -29.57
N HIS A 123 30.25 -21.66 -29.55
CA HIS A 123 29.81 -22.38 -30.74
C HIS A 123 29.27 -21.43 -31.82
N ALA A 124 28.50 -20.42 -31.44
CA ALA A 124 27.99 -19.42 -32.38
C ALA A 124 29.11 -18.57 -33.01
N LEU A 125 30.15 -18.21 -32.24
CA LEU A 125 31.29 -17.42 -32.74
C LEU A 125 32.28 -18.23 -33.61
N TYR A 126 32.60 -19.47 -33.23
CA TYR A 126 33.72 -20.23 -33.78
C TYR A 126 33.33 -21.56 -34.44
N GLY A 127 32.06 -21.98 -34.31
CA GLY A 127 31.53 -23.21 -34.88
C GLY A 127 31.72 -24.46 -34.00
N SER A 128 31.60 -25.64 -34.63
CA SER A 128 31.43 -26.92 -33.93
C SER A 128 32.68 -27.57 -33.34
N LYS A 129 33.88 -27.11 -33.71
CA LYS A 129 35.15 -27.63 -33.18
C LYS A 129 35.77 -26.62 -32.21
N LEU A 130 35.30 -26.63 -30.97
CA LEU A 130 35.80 -25.75 -29.92
C LEU A 130 37.03 -26.34 -29.23
N ASP A 131 38.08 -25.53 -29.05
CA ASP A 131 39.12 -25.81 -28.07
C ASP A 131 38.88 -25.04 -26.75
N PHE A 132 39.64 -25.36 -25.69
CA PHE A 132 39.51 -24.67 -24.39
C PHE A 132 39.84 -23.16 -24.49
N GLY A 133 40.69 -22.77 -25.44
CA GLY A 133 41.03 -21.38 -25.69
C GLY A 133 39.87 -20.58 -26.27
N ASP A 134 38.99 -21.18 -27.07
CA ASP A 134 37.86 -20.50 -27.71
C ASP A 134 36.78 -20.08 -26.71
N VAL A 135 36.56 -20.88 -25.66
CA VAL A 135 35.63 -20.54 -24.56
C VAL A 135 36.14 -19.33 -23.77
N GLU A 136 37.43 -19.27 -23.47
CA GLU A 136 38.03 -18.12 -22.77
C GLU A 136 38.11 -16.87 -23.65
N LYS A 137 38.41 -17.01 -24.95
CA LYS A 137 38.29 -15.89 -25.91
C LYS A 137 36.86 -15.36 -25.97
N THR A 138 35.86 -16.24 -25.94
CA THR A 138 34.44 -15.84 -25.90
C THR A 138 34.13 -15.05 -24.64
N ARG A 139 34.63 -15.50 -23.47
CA ARG A 139 34.46 -14.79 -22.20
C ARG A 139 35.05 -13.37 -22.26
N GLU A 140 36.27 -13.24 -22.79
CA GLU A 140 36.91 -11.92 -22.93
C GLU A 140 36.19 -11.04 -23.97
N HIS A 141 35.65 -11.62 -25.03
CA HIS A 141 34.80 -10.89 -25.98
C HIS A 141 33.51 -10.37 -25.31
N LEU A 142 32.82 -11.20 -24.53
CA LEU A 142 31.61 -10.81 -23.80
C LEU A 142 31.90 -9.75 -22.72
N LYS A 143 33.08 -9.80 -22.10
CA LYS A 143 33.53 -8.79 -21.13
C LYS A 143 33.59 -7.38 -21.71
N GLN A 144 33.92 -7.23 -22.99
CA GLN A 144 33.91 -5.92 -23.66
C GLN A 144 32.49 -5.34 -23.73
N TYR A 145 31.48 -6.16 -24.06
CA TYR A 145 30.09 -5.72 -24.05
C TYR A 145 29.59 -5.38 -22.65
N VAL A 146 29.95 -6.17 -21.63
CA VAL A 146 29.62 -5.84 -20.23
C VAL A 146 30.16 -4.47 -19.85
N GLN A 147 31.42 -4.15 -20.20
CA GLN A 147 32.00 -2.84 -19.93
C GLN A 147 31.26 -1.71 -20.68
N CYS A 148 30.78 -1.96 -21.90
CA CYS A 148 29.95 -1.01 -22.64
C CYS A 148 28.58 -0.77 -21.97
N PHE A 149 27.92 -1.82 -21.50
CA PHE A 149 26.64 -1.70 -20.78
C PHE A 149 26.81 -0.97 -19.44
N MET A 150 27.90 -1.24 -18.71
CA MET A 150 28.21 -0.50 -17.49
C MET A 150 28.41 0.99 -17.73
N LYS A 151 29.12 1.36 -18.81
CA LYS A 151 29.35 2.78 -19.19
C LYS A 151 28.08 3.49 -19.65
N SER A 152 27.10 2.74 -20.15
CA SER A 152 25.80 3.27 -20.59
C SER A 152 24.70 3.14 -19.53
N GLU A 153 25.07 2.78 -18.29
CA GLU A 153 24.15 2.59 -17.16
C GLU A 153 23.09 1.49 -17.39
N SER A 154 23.32 0.58 -18.33
CA SER A 154 22.50 -0.62 -18.56
C SER A 154 22.89 -1.74 -17.59
N TYR A 155 22.61 -1.53 -16.32
CA TYR A 155 23.06 -2.42 -15.24
C TYR A 155 22.36 -3.78 -15.23
N VAL A 156 21.07 -3.84 -15.59
CA VAL A 156 20.30 -5.09 -15.66
C VAL A 156 20.97 -6.08 -16.62
N THR A 157 21.34 -5.61 -17.81
CA THR A 157 21.97 -6.41 -18.87
C THR A 157 23.39 -6.79 -18.50
N ALA A 158 24.15 -5.82 -17.96
CA ALA A 158 25.51 -6.06 -17.49
C ALA A 158 25.56 -7.16 -16.43
N VAL A 159 24.72 -7.08 -15.39
CA VAL A 159 24.64 -8.08 -14.30
C VAL A 159 24.16 -9.42 -14.84
N ALA A 160 23.17 -9.46 -15.73
CA ALA A 160 22.72 -10.71 -16.35
C ALA A 160 23.85 -11.42 -17.11
N LEU A 161 24.66 -10.69 -17.89
CA LEU A 161 25.81 -11.26 -18.60
C LEU A 161 26.93 -11.71 -17.65
N ILE A 162 27.26 -10.89 -16.64
CA ILE A 162 28.27 -11.20 -15.63
C ILE A 162 27.94 -12.50 -14.91
N THR A 163 26.73 -12.59 -14.37
CA THR A 163 26.29 -13.72 -13.55
C THR A 163 26.12 -14.99 -14.40
N ARG A 164 25.49 -14.88 -15.57
CA ARG A 164 25.25 -16.02 -16.46
C ARG A 164 26.52 -16.64 -17.01
N PHE A 165 27.47 -15.81 -17.42
CA PHE A 165 28.69 -16.27 -18.08
C PHE A 165 29.90 -16.28 -17.16
N SER A 166 29.74 -15.99 -15.87
CA SER A 166 30.83 -15.93 -14.89
C SER A 166 31.99 -15.04 -15.34
N ILE A 167 31.67 -13.80 -15.71
CA ILE A 167 32.65 -12.82 -16.21
C ILE A 167 33.22 -12.05 -15.03
N GLN A 168 34.53 -12.19 -14.77
CA GLN A 168 35.22 -11.42 -13.74
C GLN A 168 35.70 -10.08 -14.30
N CYS A 169 34.97 -9.01 -13.98
CA CYS A 169 35.30 -7.65 -14.45
C CYS A 169 34.99 -6.52 -13.46
N CYS A 170 34.50 -6.84 -12.26
CA CYS A 170 34.00 -5.87 -11.29
C CYS A 170 34.52 -6.19 -9.89
N ASP A 171 34.69 -5.15 -9.08
CA ASP A 171 35.01 -5.23 -7.66
C ASP A 171 33.89 -4.55 -6.83
N GLU A 172 34.12 -4.33 -5.53
CA GLU A 172 33.18 -3.66 -4.63
C GLU A 172 32.68 -2.29 -5.15
N SER A 173 33.49 -1.56 -5.94
CA SER A 173 33.09 -0.25 -6.47
C SER A 173 31.86 -0.34 -7.40
N PHE A 174 31.68 -1.49 -8.05
CA PHE A 174 30.50 -1.73 -8.88
C PHE A 174 29.23 -1.85 -8.04
N LEU A 175 29.31 -2.47 -6.85
CA LEU A 175 28.17 -2.53 -5.92
C LEU A 175 27.71 -1.14 -5.50
N ILE A 176 28.66 -0.26 -5.18
CA ILE A 176 28.39 1.15 -4.82
C ILE A 176 27.69 1.87 -5.99
N THR A 177 28.13 1.61 -7.21
CA THR A 177 27.54 2.19 -8.44
C THR A 177 26.10 1.71 -8.63
N LEU A 178 25.83 0.42 -8.45
CA LEU A 178 24.47 -0.15 -8.55
C LEU A 178 23.53 0.46 -7.51
N MET A 179 23.99 0.55 -6.26
CA MET A 179 23.22 1.16 -5.17
C MET A 179 22.96 2.66 -5.39
N GLY A 180 23.96 3.41 -5.85
CA GLY A 180 23.83 4.83 -6.20
C GLY A 180 22.83 5.07 -7.33
N SER A 181 22.66 4.08 -8.22
CA SER A 181 21.72 4.12 -9.35
C SER A 181 20.34 3.50 -9.03
N ASN A 182 20.06 3.22 -7.75
CA ASN A 182 18.85 2.55 -7.25
C ASN A 182 18.57 1.16 -7.87
N GLN A 183 19.60 0.46 -8.36
CA GLN A 183 19.51 -0.89 -8.93
C GLN A 183 19.73 -1.95 -7.85
N PHE A 184 18.83 -1.99 -6.85
CA PHE A 184 18.97 -2.83 -5.66
C PHE A 184 18.87 -4.33 -5.98
N LYS A 185 18.00 -4.71 -6.93
CA LYS A 185 17.82 -6.11 -7.31
C LYS A 185 19.06 -6.64 -8.02
N GLU A 186 19.63 -5.84 -8.90
CA GLU A 186 20.85 -6.13 -9.64
C GLU A 186 22.06 -6.18 -8.70
N ALA A 187 22.10 -5.32 -7.67
CA ALA A 187 23.10 -5.37 -6.60
C ALA A 187 23.03 -6.68 -5.80
N GLU A 188 21.82 -7.12 -5.43
CA GLU A 188 21.59 -8.41 -4.74
C GLU A 188 22.00 -9.61 -5.60
N GLU A 189 21.60 -9.63 -6.87
CA GLU A 189 21.97 -10.69 -7.82
C GLU A 189 23.48 -10.77 -8.05
N TRP A 190 24.13 -9.62 -8.23
CA TRP A 190 25.57 -9.56 -8.41
C TRP A 190 26.34 -9.98 -7.15
N ALA A 191 25.93 -9.50 -5.97
CA ALA A 191 26.56 -9.88 -4.71
C ALA A 191 26.41 -11.39 -4.45
N ALA A 192 25.26 -11.98 -4.78
CA ALA A 192 25.04 -13.42 -4.67
C ALA A 192 25.99 -14.23 -5.55
N PHE A 193 26.25 -13.74 -6.76
CA PHE A 193 27.22 -14.35 -7.68
C PHE A 193 28.66 -14.23 -7.17
N MET A 194 29.03 -13.08 -6.58
CA MET A 194 30.38 -12.87 -6.06
C MET A 194 30.69 -13.72 -4.81
N GLY A 195 29.67 -14.09 -4.05
CA GLY A 195 29.79 -14.98 -2.89
C GLY A 195 29.37 -14.33 -1.58
N LYS A 196 29.51 -15.12 -0.50
CA LYS A 196 29.02 -14.77 0.84
C LYS A 196 29.65 -13.46 1.35
N GLU A 197 30.93 -13.25 1.11
CA GLU A 197 31.68 -12.07 1.53
C GLU A 197 31.08 -10.79 0.96
N MET A 198 30.64 -10.83 -0.31
CA MET A 198 30.03 -9.67 -0.95
C MET A 198 28.60 -9.41 -0.45
N ILE A 199 27.86 -10.46 -0.10
CA ILE A 199 26.55 -10.32 0.55
C ILE A 199 26.69 -9.62 1.91
N VAL A 200 27.72 -9.95 2.69
CA VAL A 200 28.01 -9.26 3.97
C VAL A 200 28.27 -7.77 3.74
N VAL A 201 29.06 -7.42 2.73
CA VAL A 201 29.29 -6.01 2.36
C VAL A 201 27.98 -5.32 1.97
N LEU A 202 27.14 -5.97 1.14
CA LEU A 202 25.84 -5.42 0.73
C LEU A 202 24.91 -5.17 1.94
N ILE A 203 24.84 -6.12 2.88
CA ILE A 203 24.04 -5.97 4.11
C ILE A 203 24.54 -4.77 4.91
N GLN A 204 25.86 -4.60 5.07
CA GLN A 204 26.42 -3.45 5.76
C GLN A 204 26.02 -2.14 5.07
N LYS A 205 26.12 -2.06 3.75
CA LYS A 205 25.67 -0.87 3.00
C LYS A 205 24.18 -0.60 3.17
N TYR A 206 23.34 -1.64 3.18
CA TYR A 206 21.90 -1.51 3.44
C TYR A 206 21.63 -0.95 4.85
N LEU A 207 22.42 -1.34 5.85
CA LEU A 207 22.33 -0.79 7.21
C LEU A 207 22.71 0.69 7.24
N ASP A 208 23.80 1.06 6.55
CA ASP A 208 24.29 2.45 6.47
C ASP A 208 23.23 3.41 5.89
N ILE A 209 22.46 2.95 4.89
CA ILE A 209 21.37 3.72 4.27
C ILE A 209 19.99 3.48 4.90
N LYS A 210 19.92 2.77 6.04
CA LYS A 210 18.69 2.44 6.77
C LYS A 210 17.65 1.62 5.99
N MET A 211 18.09 0.80 5.03
CA MET A 211 17.27 -0.19 4.31
C MET A 211 17.12 -1.50 5.10
N LEU A 212 16.60 -1.39 6.34
CA LEU A 212 16.55 -2.47 7.31
C LEU A 212 15.71 -3.69 6.87
N LYS A 213 14.68 -3.48 6.05
CA LYS A 213 13.86 -4.58 5.53
C LYS A 213 14.67 -5.48 4.61
N GLY A 214 15.34 -4.90 3.62
CA GLY A 214 16.19 -5.64 2.68
C GLY A 214 17.35 -6.31 3.40
N ALA A 215 17.98 -5.60 4.36
CA ALA A 215 19.06 -6.19 5.18
C ALA A 215 18.57 -7.43 5.93
N ASN A 216 17.42 -7.34 6.61
CA ASN A 216 16.84 -8.47 7.32
C ASN A 216 16.40 -9.62 6.38
N GLU A 217 15.97 -9.32 5.14
CA GLU A 217 15.61 -10.34 4.14
C GLU A 217 16.86 -11.10 3.68
N LEU A 218 17.96 -10.40 3.37
CA LEU A 218 19.24 -11.01 2.99
C LEU A 218 19.85 -11.83 4.13
N VAL A 219 19.86 -11.31 5.37
CA VAL A 219 20.36 -12.06 6.54
C VAL A 219 19.63 -13.39 6.71
N LYS A 220 18.32 -13.44 6.46
CA LYS A 220 17.52 -14.67 6.53
C LYS A 220 17.75 -15.59 5.35
N GLN A 221 17.91 -15.04 4.15
CA GLN A 221 18.10 -15.82 2.93
C GLN A 221 19.44 -16.56 2.90
N TYR A 222 20.48 -15.96 3.48
CA TYR A 222 21.85 -16.49 3.47
C TYR A 222 22.31 -17.02 4.84
N ASP A 223 21.40 -17.20 5.80
CA ASP A 223 21.66 -17.71 7.15
C ASP A 223 22.76 -16.94 7.93
N LEU A 224 22.80 -15.60 7.80
CA LEU A 224 23.84 -14.73 8.37
C LEU A 224 23.48 -14.16 9.74
N THR A 225 22.66 -14.88 10.52
CA THR A 225 22.14 -14.35 11.80
C THR A 225 23.24 -14.20 12.86
N GLU A 226 24.29 -15.04 12.82
CA GLU A 226 25.42 -14.92 13.74
C GLU A 226 26.31 -13.69 13.45
N GLU A 227 26.44 -13.33 12.17
CA GLU A 227 27.23 -12.17 11.73
C GLU A 227 26.48 -10.85 11.95
N PHE A 228 25.14 -10.91 11.90
CA PHE A 228 24.26 -9.75 12.04
C PHE A 228 23.12 -10.00 13.05
N PRO A 229 23.43 -10.23 14.34
CA PRO A 229 22.44 -10.63 15.35
C PRO A 229 21.36 -9.56 15.58
N ASP A 230 21.71 -8.28 15.44
CA ASP A 230 20.82 -7.16 15.77
C ASP A 230 19.90 -6.73 14.63
N VAL A 231 20.16 -7.15 13.38
CA VAL A 231 19.45 -6.62 12.19
C VAL A 231 17.95 -6.91 12.24
N ASN A 232 17.56 -8.10 12.70
CA ASN A 232 16.16 -8.47 12.85
C ASN A 232 15.46 -7.59 13.91
N TYR A 233 16.13 -7.29 15.01
CA TYR A 233 15.60 -6.40 16.05
C TYR A 233 15.46 -4.97 15.52
N LEU A 234 16.51 -4.40 14.90
CA LEU A 234 16.50 -3.07 14.31
C LEU A 234 15.39 -2.90 13.26
N TYR A 235 15.18 -3.92 12.42
CA TYR A 235 14.08 -3.93 11.46
C TYR A 235 12.71 -3.88 12.14
N LYS A 236 12.48 -4.71 13.17
CA LYS A 236 11.22 -4.73 13.93
C LYS A 236 10.99 -3.41 14.66
N GLU A 237 12.01 -2.87 15.31
CA GLU A 237 11.98 -1.58 16.00
C GLU A 237 11.60 -0.44 15.03
N SER A 238 12.28 -0.34 13.88
CA SER A 238 11.95 0.64 12.84
C SER A 238 10.54 0.46 12.28
N SER A 239 10.09 -0.79 12.11
CA SER A 239 8.73 -1.10 11.68
C SER A 239 7.70 -0.68 12.74
N LEU A 240 7.97 -0.86 14.03
CA LEU A 240 7.08 -0.45 15.12
C LEU A 240 6.98 1.07 15.18
N LYS A 241 8.11 1.78 15.11
CA LYS A 241 8.12 3.24 15.05
C LYS A 241 7.24 3.78 13.92
N LYS A 242 7.38 3.24 12.71
CA LYS A 242 6.55 3.61 11.55
C LYS A 242 5.06 3.34 11.75
N LEU A 243 4.70 2.29 12.50
CA LEU A 243 3.30 1.99 12.81
C LEU A 243 2.75 2.97 13.86
N ALA A 244 3.52 3.24 14.91
CA ALA A 244 3.16 4.21 15.96
C ALA A 244 2.99 5.63 15.39
N GLU A 245 3.90 6.09 14.54
CA GLU A 245 3.81 7.39 13.84
C GLU A 245 2.54 7.50 12.96
N LYS A 246 2.06 6.37 12.43
CA LYS A 246 0.80 6.27 11.68
C LYS A 246 -0.42 6.08 12.58
N GLY A 247 -0.27 6.04 13.90
CA GLY A 247 -1.34 5.76 14.86
C GLY A 247 -1.88 4.32 14.81
N CYS A 248 -1.15 3.39 14.20
CA CYS A 248 -1.55 1.97 14.05
C CYS A 248 -1.15 1.15 15.28
N TRP A 249 -1.60 1.59 16.46
CA TRP A 249 -1.13 1.06 17.75
C TRP A 249 -1.48 -0.41 17.98
N ASP A 250 -2.70 -0.83 17.65
CA ASP A 250 -3.13 -2.23 17.83
C ASP A 250 -2.27 -3.19 17.01
N VAL A 251 -1.88 -2.77 15.80
CA VAL A 251 -1.04 -3.55 14.90
C VAL A 251 0.42 -3.56 15.36
N ALA A 252 0.91 -2.45 15.93
CA ALA A 252 2.22 -2.37 16.55
C ALA A 252 2.31 -3.30 17.77
N GLU A 253 1.29 -3.28 18.63
CA GLU A 253 1.17 -4.13 19.82
C GLU A 253 1.21 -5.63 19.46
N VAL A 254 0.43 -6.05 18.45
CA VAL A 254 0.46 -7.44 17.96
C VAL A 254 1.86 -7.86 17.47
N ARG A 255 2.62 -6.96 16.83
CA ARG A 255 3.99 -7.24 16.37
C ARG A 255 4.99 -7.31 17.53
N ALA A 256 4.83 -6.48 18.55
CA ALA A 256 5.71 -6.42 19.70
C ALA A 256 5.44 -7.53 20.74
N LYS A 257 4.23 -8.11 20.76
CA LYS A 257 3.74 -9.02 21.82
C LYS A 257 4.67 -10.17 22.23
N LYS A 258 5.53 -10.64 21.33
CA LYS A 258 6.43 -11.78 21.60
C LYS A 258 7.75 -11.38 22.25
N GLU A 259 8.12 -10.10 22.23
CA GLU A 259 9.43 -9.61 22.63
C GLU A 259 9.28 -8.44 23.61
N THR A 260 9.67 -8.64 24.87
CA THR A 260 9.51 -7.64 25.93
C THR A 260 10.16 -6.31 25.58
N LYS A 261 11.39 -6.31 25.03
CA LYS A 261 12.09 -5.09 24.59
C LYS A 261 11.32 -4.28 23.54
N LEU A 262 10.65 -4.95 22.61
CA LEU A 262 9.83 -4.27 21.60
C LEU A 262 8.54 -3.71 22.19
N MET A 263 8.00 -4.36 23.22
CA MET A 263 6.84 -3.84 23.95
C MET A 263 7.22 -2.64 24.81
N GLU A 264 8.35 -2.69 25.52
CA GLU A 264 8.95 -1.56 26.23
C GLU A 264 9.17 -0.37 25.29
N TYR A 265 9.74 -0.61 24.10
CA TYR A 265 9.90 0.42 23.08
C TYR A 265 8.56 1.01 22.62
N LEU A 266 7.50 0.19 22.48
CA LEU A 266 6.17 0.68 22.14
C LEU A 266 5.57 1.57 23.24
N VAL A 267 5.81 1.22 24.52
CA VAL A 267 5.44 2.05 25.68
C VAL A 267 6.16 3.39 25.64
N TYR A 268 7.48 3.37 25.38
CA TYR A 268 8.28 4.59 25.22
C TYR A 268 7.75 5.47 24.09
N LEU A 269 7.43 4.90 22.91
CA LEU A 269 6.84 5.64 21.79
C LEU A 269 5.47 6.27 22.15
N ALA A 270 4.63 5.57 22.90
CA ALA A 270 3.35 6.12 23.37
C ALA A 270 3.56 7.28 24.35
N MET A 271 4.54 7.15 25.25
CA MET A 271 4.92 8.19 26.21
C MET A 271 5.47 9.45 25.52
N GLU A 272 6.40 9.29 24.57
CA GLU A 272 6.93 10.42 23.78
C GLU A 272 5.86 11.12 22.96
N ALA A 273 4.85 10.38 22.49
CA ALA A 273 3.71 10.94 21.78
C ALA A 273 2.65 11.60 22.70
N GLY A 274 2.84 11.53 24.02
CA GLY A 274 1.92 12.08 25.03
C GLY A 274 0.64 11.26 25.21
N TYR A 275 0.61 9.99 24.78
CA TYR A 275 -0.55 9.11 24.87
C TYR A 275 -0.55 8.31 26.18
N MET A 276 -0.66 8.99 27.32
CA MET A 276 -0.59 8.38 28.66
C MET A 276 -1.64 7.28 28.88
N GLU A 277 -2.86 7.47 28.39
CA GLU A 277 -3.90 6.44 28.42
C GLU A 277 -3.45 5.14 27.72
N LYS A 278 -2.69 5.23 26.62
CA LYS A 278 -2.14 4.06 25.93
C LYS A 278 -0.96 3.47 26.69
N VAL A 279 -0.13 4.30 27.34
CA VAL A 279 0.94 3.84 28.24
C VAL A 279 0.35 2.99 29.35
N ASP A 280 -0.66 3.50 30.06
CA ASP A 280 -1.33 2.79 31.15
C ASP A 280 -1.96 1.47 30.66
N GLU A 281 -2.63 1.47 29.50
CA GLU A 281 -3.19 0.27 28.89
C GLU A 281 -2.13 -0.80 28.62
N LEU A 282 -1.00 -0.41 28.03
CA LEU A 282 0.09 -1.33 27.70
C LEU A 282 0.79 -1.84 28.96
N CYS A 283 1.06 -0.97 29.93
CA CYS A 283 1.67 -1.35 31.20
C CYS A 283 0.82 -2.36 31.96
N GLN A 284 -0.48 -2.09 32.12
CA GLN A 284 -1.39 -3.02 32.80
C GLN A 284 -1.53 -4.36 32.08
N ARG A 285 -1.60 -4.33 30.74
CA ARG A 285 -1.79 -5.55 29.92
C ARG A 285 -0.56 -6.45 29.93
N TYR A 286 0.64 -5.88 30.02
CA TYR A 286 1.91 -6.59 29.86
C TYR A 286 2.80 -6.56 31.11
N SER A 287 2.30 -6.04 32.23
CA SER A 287 3.02 -5.91 33.51
C SER A 287 4.34 -5.13 33.38
N LEU A 288 4.28 -3.96 32.74
CA LEU A 288 5.44 -3.08 32.45
C LEU A 288 5.44 -1.79 33.28
N GLU A 289 4.76 -1.77 34.43
CA GLU A 289 4.67 -0.59 35.30
C GLU A 289 6.05 -0.17 35.81
N GLY A 290 6.90 -1.14 36.18
CA GLY A 290 8.27 -0.87 36.63
C GLY A 290 9.15 -0.21 35.57
N TYR A 291 8.93 -0.54 34.29
CA TYR A 291 9.65 0.09 33.17
C TYR A 291 9.19 1.52 32.94
N ALA A 292 7.88 1.76 32.85
CA ALA A 292 7.34 3.10 32.67
C ALA A 292 7.76 4.06 33.80
N ASN A 293 7.73 3.58 35.05
CA ASN A 293 8.16 4.37 36.21
C ASN A 293 9.66 4.71 36.19
N SER A 294 10.50 3.90 35.52
CA SER A 294 11.94 4.18 35.39
C SER A 294 12.26 5.23 34.33
N LEU A 295 11.34 5.49 33.39
CA LEU A 295 11.50 6.48 32.33
C LEU A 295 11.10 7.90 32.73
N VAL A 296 10.33 8.05 33.82
CA VAL A 296 9.75 9.34 34.23
C VAL A 296 10.48 9.88 35.46
N PRO A 297 11.21 11.01 35.36
CA PRO A 297 11.60 11.79 36.54
C PRO A 297 10.33 12.27 37.27
N GLU A 298 10.32 12.21 38.61
CA GLU A 298 9.13 12.32 39.50
C GLU A 298 8.17 13.52 39.29
N GLU A 299 8.43 14.50 38.40
CA GLU A 299 7.59 15.69 38.26
C GLU A 299 7.47 16.22 36.81
N VAL A 300 6.82 15.48 35.90
CA VAL A 300 6.25 16.09 34.68
C VAL A 300 4.83 15.57 34.45
N PHE A 301 3.87 16.06 35.23
CA PHE A 301 2.45 15.97 34.87
C PHE A 301 2.18 16.98 33.74
N CYS A 302 2.37 16.56 32.48
CA CYS A 302 1.80 17.31 31.36
C CYS A 302 0.27 17.31 31.49
N ARG A 303 -0.34 18.49 31.59
CA ARG A 303 -1.78 18.65 31.40
C ARG A 303 -2.14 18.05 30.03
N SER A 304 -3.20 17.25 29.96
CA SER A 304 -3.64 16.63 28.71
C SER A 304 -3.82 17.68 27.61
N ASP A 305 -3.03 17.55 26.53
CA ASP A 305 -3.17 18.34 25.30
C ASP A 305 -4.44 17.98 24.51
N TYR A 306 -5.18 16.99 24.98
CA TYR A 306 -6.36 16.41 24.34
C TYR A 306 -7.65 16.74 25.09
N LEU A 307 -8.72 16.97 24.32
CA LEU A 307 -10.07 17.12 24.84
C LEU A 307 -10.54 15.83 25.52
N ASP A 308 -11.33 16.03 26.55
CA ASP A 308 -12.04 14.97 27.27
C ASP A 308 -13.55 15.25 27.26
N LEU A 309 -14.37 14.21 27.24
CA LEU A 309 -15.84 14.36 27.16
C LEU A 309 -16.41 15.13 28.36
N LYS A 310 -15.76 15.09 29.53
CA LYS A 310 -16.16 15.90 30.69
C LYS A 310 -15.98 17.39 30.43
N THR A 311 -14.97 17.79 29.65
CA THR A 311 -14.76 19.20 29.27
C THR A 311 -15.81 19.71 28.30
N LEU A 312 -16.42 18.80 27.52
CA LEU A 312 -17.52 19.10 26.61
C LEU A 312 -18.91 18.94 27.29
N ILE A 313 -18.96 18.53 28.56
CA ILE A 313 -20.20 18.37 29.34
C ILE A 313 -21.16 17.37 28.68
N LEU A 314 -20.60 16.30 28.09
CA LEU A 314 -21.43 15.21 27.56
C LEU A 314 -22.07 14.44 28.72
N GLU A 315 -23.38 14.24 28.66
CA GLU A 315 -24.15 13.59 29.73
C GLU A 315 -24.13 12.07 29.57
N GLU A 316 -24.19 11.56 28.34
CA GLU A 316 -24.36 10.13 28.10
C GLU A 316 -23.77 9.67 26.74
N ILE A 317 -23.12 8.50 26.75
CA ILE A 317 -22.77 7.74 25.54
C ILE A 317 -23.67 6.50 25.48
N VAL A 318 -24.46 6.39 24.43
CA VAL A 318 -25.40 5.28 24.21
C VAL A 318 -24.86 4.38 23.10
N TRP A 319 -24.57 3.12 23.44
CA TRP A 319 -24.28 2.08 22.45
C TRP A 319 -25.60 1.54 21.90
N VAL A 320 -25.78 1.59 20.58
CA VAL A 320 -27.03 1.23 19.90
C VAL A 320 -26.77 0.04 18.99
N ASP A 321 -27.18 -1.13 19.44
CA ASP A 321 -26.95 -2.40 18.75
C ASP A 321 -28.19 -3.29 18.73
N GLU A 322 -29.35 -2.73 19.10
CA GLU A 322 -30.66 -3.37 19.04
C GLU A 322 -31.69 -2.44 18.37
N ILE A 323 -32.72 -3.00 17.74
CA ILE A 323 -33.72 -2.24 16.97
C ILE A 323 -34.53 -1.28 17.85
N GLU A 324 -34.86 -1.67 19.08
CA GLU A 324 -35.54 -0.77 20.03
C GLU A 324 -34.65 0.44 20.38
N GLY A 325 -33.36 0.18 20.63
CA GLY A 325 -32.35 1.24 20.82
C GLY A 325 -32.24 2.16 19.61
N LEU A 326 -32.27 1.61 18.39
CA LEU A 326 -32.26 2.38 17.14
C LEU A 326 -33.47 3.31 17.03
N LEU A 327 -34.68 2.83 17.36
CA LEU A 327 -35.91 3.63 17.33
C LEU A 327 -35.88 4.76 18.38
N ASN A 328 -35.43 4.45 19.60
CA ASN A 328 -35.30 5.43 20.69
C ASN A 328 -34.27 6.51 20.35
N ALA A 329 -33.10 6.12 19.85
CA ALA A 329 -32.06 7.03 19.41
C ALA A 329 -32.55 7.92 18.25
N THR A 330 -33.24 7.35 17.26
CA THR A 330 -33.81 8.10 16.13
C THR A 330 -34.78 9.18 16.61
N SER A 331 -35.68 8.83 17.53
CA SER A 331 -36.68 9.76 18.07
C SER A 331 -36.03 10.93 18.83
N TYR A 332 -34.96 10.65 19.58
CA TYR A 332 -34.18 11.69 20.25
C TYR A 332 -33.48 12.61 19.23
N ILE A 333 -32.82 12.02 18.23
CA ILE A 333 -32.04 12.76 17.21
C ILE A 333 -32.95 13.66 16.37
N GLU A 334 -34.16 13.23 16.01
CA GLU A 334 -35.11 14.06 15.25
C GLU A 334 -35.60 15.29 16.03
N ALA A 335 -35.61 15.22 17.36
CA ALA A 335 -35.95 16.36 18.20
C ALA A 335 -34.82 17.41 18.26
N CYS A 336 -33.59 17.04 17.94
CA CYS A 336 -32.45 17.95 17.88
C CYS A 336 -32.54 18.91 16.68
N LYS A 337 -31.80 20.02 16.75
CA LYS A 337 -31.65 20.96 15.62
C LYS A 337 -30.32 20.79 14.88
N ILE A 338 -29.31 20.34 15.59
CA ILE A 338 -27.93 20.21 15.12
C ILE A 338 -27.40 18.90 15.68
N ILE A 339 -26.72 18.13 14.84
CA ILE A 339 -25.97 16.93 15.25
C ILE A 339 -24.61 16.90 14.57
N GLY A 340 -23.62 16.33 15.25
CA GLY A 340 -22.36 15.90 14.65
C GLY A 340 -22.45 14.45 14.19
N VAL A 341 -21.80 14.12 13.08
CA VAL A 341 -21.76 12.80 12.48
C VAL A 341 -20.31 12.46 12.10
N ASP A 342 -19.90 11.26 12.46
CA ASP A 342 -18.62 10.66 12.05
C ASP A 342 -18.80 9.15 11.80
N CYS A 343 -17.78 8.48 11.26
CA CYS A 343 -17.81 7.04 10.98
C CYS A 343 -16.46 6.38 11.25
N GLU A 344 -16.49 5.11 11.66
CA GLU A 344 -15.27 4.34 11.88
C GLU A 344 -15.33 2.94 11.27
N TRP A 345 -14.19 2.46 10.78
CA TRP A 345 -14.02 1.14 10.19
C TRP A 345 -12.64 0.57 10.45
N LYS A 346 -12.54 -0.75 10.48
CA LYS A 346 -11.24 -1.42 10.62
C LYS A 346 -10.33 -1.02 9.45
N PRO A 347 -9.11 -0.53 9.72
CA PRO A 347 -8.17 -0.18 8.67
C PRO A 347 -7.70 -1.44 7.92
N ASN A 348 -7.44 -1.27 6.63
CA ASN A 348 -6.94 -2.33 5.78
C ASN A 348 -5.48 -2.05 5.39
N PHE A 349 -4.57 -2.94 5.81
CA PHE A 349 -3.13 -2.80 5.61
C PHE A 349 -2.57 -3.70 4.51
N GLU A 350 -3.41 -4.58 3.95
CA GLU A 350 -3.02 -5.45 2.86
C GLU A 350 -3.17 -4.70 1.52
N LYS A 351 -2.09 -4.67 0.74
CA LYS A 351 -2.10 -3.93 -0.52
C LYS A 351 -2.97 -4.67 -1.54
N GLY A 352 -4.05 -4.04 -1.99
CA GLY A 352 -4.93 -4.54 -3.05
C GLY A 352 -6.12 -5.37 -2.58
N SER A 353 -6.33 -5.50 -1.27
CA SER A 353 -7.56 -6.05 -0.71
C SER A 353 -8.71 -5.03 -0.77
N ARG A 354 -9.95 -5.50 -0.68
CA ARG A 354 -11.14 -4.64 -0.75
C ARG A 354 -11.24 -3.76 0.51
N PRO A 355 -11.77 -2.53 0.42
CA PRO A 355 -12.04 -1.72 1.60
C PRO A 355 -12.94 -2.46 2.59
N ASN A 356 -12.65 -2.33 3.89
CA ASN A 356 -13.52 -2.86 4.94
C ASN A 356 -14.81 -2.04 5.02
N LYS A 357 -15.89 -2.66 5.52
CA LYS A 357 -17.16 -1.98 5.71
C LYS A 357 -17.09 -0.98 6.87
N VAL A 358 -17.89 0.08 6.78
CA VAL A 358 -18.13 0.95 7.95
C VAL A 358 -18.66 0.11 9.09
N SER A 359 -17.98 0.14 10.23
CA SER A 359 -18.31 -0.71 11.39
C SER A 359 -19.28 -0.02 12.33
N ILE A 360 -19.12 1.29 12.53
CA ILE A 360 -19.99 2.12 13.35
C ILE A 360 -20.20 3.49 12.71
N ILE A 361 -21.34 4.12 13.01
CA ILE A 361 -21.61 5.53 12.79
C ILE A 361 -21.90 6.19 14.12
N GLN A 362 -21.30 7.35 14.36
CA GLN A 362 -21.52 8.13 15.58
C GLN A 362 -22.41 9.31 15.24
N ILE A 363 -23.42 9.56 16.08
CA ILE A 363 -24.27 10.74 15.99
C ILE A 363 -24.34 11.40 17.36
N ALA A 364 -23.97 12.67 17.43
CA ALA A 364 -23.91 13.41 18.68
C ALA A 364 -24.75 14.68 18.63
N SER A 365 -25.47 14.93 19.71
CA SER A 365 -25.98 16.26 20.08
C SER A 365 -24.97 16.97 20.99
N ASP A 366 -25.35 18.10 21.58
CA ASP A 366 -24.58 18.75 22.65
C ASP A 366 -24.62 17.98 23.98
N LYS A 367 -25.58 17.05 24.17
CA LYS A 367 -25.80 16.34 25.44
C LYS A 367 -25.55 14.84 25.39
N LYS A 368 -25.89 14.20 24.29
CA LYS A 368 -25.79 12.75 24.12
C LYS A 368 -25.08 12.38 22.84
N ALA A 369 -24.27 11.33 22.91
CA ALA A 369 -23.64 10.69 21.76
C ALA A 369 -24.18 9.26 21.60
N PHE A 370 -24.61 8.92 20.40
CA PHE A 370 -25.06 7.59 20.03
C PHE A 370 -24.02 6.94 19.12
N ILE A 371 -23.65 5.71 19.43
CA ILE A 371 -22.74 4.91 18.62
C ILE A 371 -23.52 3.72 18.10
N PHE A 372 -23.83 3.73 16.81
CA PHE A 372 -24.63 2.69 16.17
C PHE A 372 -23.74 1.58 15.65
N ASP A 373 -24.01 0.34 16.06
CA ASP A 373 -23.36 -0.86 15.52
C ASP A 373 -23.96 -1.21 14.15
N LEU A 374 -23.41 -0.64 13.09
CA LEU A 374 -23.94 -0.85 11.74
C LEU A 374 -23.77 -2.30 11.26
N ILE A 375 -22.84 -3.06 11.82
CA ILE A 375 -22.68 -4.49 11.48
C ILE A 375 -23.89 -5.25 12.02
N LYS A 376 -24.13 -5.17 13.34
CA LYS A 376 -25.23 -5.90 13.99
C LYS A 376 -26.60 -5.41 13.54
N LEU A 377 -26.83 -4.10 13.50
CA LEU A 377 -28.13 -3.54 13.11
C LEU A 377 -28.51 -3.87 11.65
N TYR A 378 -27.53 -3.94 10.74
CA TYR A 378 -27.76 -4.35 9.36
C TYR A 378 -28.09 -5.84 9.25
N GLU A 379 -27.43 -6.68 10.04
CA GLU A 379 -27.71 -8.12 10.10
C GLU A 379 -29.09 -8.41 10.69
N ASP A 380 -29.49 -7.66 11.71
CA ASP A 380 -30.76 -7.84 12.43
C ASP A 380 -31.97 -7.36 11.60
N ASP A 381 -32.00 -6.10 11.17
CA ASP A 381 -33.09 -5.54 10.36
C ASP A 381 -32.61 -4.39 9.45
N PRO A 382 -32.18 -4.68 8.22
CA PRO A 382 -31.69 -3.68 7.29
C PRO A 382 -32.80 -2.70 6.86
N LYS A 383 -34.08 -3.09 6.93
CA LYS A 383 -35.20 -2.20 6.56
C LYS A 383 -35.47 -1.19 7.67
N ALA A 384 -35.44 -1.62 8.93
CA ALA A 384 -35.55 -0.71 10.07
C ALA A 384 -34.37 0.27 10.09
N LEU A 385 -33.14 -0.23 9.85
CA LEU A 385 -31.94 0.60 9.72
C LEU A 385 -32.10 1.65 8.62
N ASP A 386 -32.52 1.24 7.41
CA ASP A 386 -32.75 2.16 6.30
C ASP A 386 -33.83 3.21 6.62
N CYS A 387 -34.97 2.80 7.18
CA CYS A 387 -36.05 3.71 7.57
C CYS A 387 -35.58 4.76 8.59
N CYS A 388 -34.89 4.33 9.64
CA CYS A 388 -34.41 5.21 10.71
C CYS A 388 -33.34 6.20 10.20
N PHE A 389 -32.34 5.73 9.46
CA PHE A 389 -31.34 6.63 8.91
C PHE A 389 -31.89 7.53 7.81
N ARG A 390 -32.91 7.13 7.03
CA ARG A 390 -33.60 8.06 6.10
C ARG A 390 -34.26 9.22 6.84
N ARG A 391 -34.94 8.93 7.97
CA ARG A 391 -35.54 9.97 8.83
C ARG A 391 -34.52 10.98 9.32
N ILE A 392 -33.32 10.52 9.72
CA ILE A 392 -32.23 11.39 10.15
C ILE A 392 -31.61 12.13 8.96
N MET A 393 -31.08 11.39 7.97
CA MET A 393 -30.26 11.92 6.88
C MET A 393 -31.05 12.83 5.93
N CYS A 394 -32.32 12.52 5.65
CA CYS A 394 -33.17 13.31 4.76
C CYS A 394 -34.01 14.38 5.47
N SER A 395 -33.84 14.58 6.80
CA SER A 395 -34.56 15.65 7.50
C SER A 395 -34.03 17.04 7.14
N SER A 396 -34.91 17.89 6.61
CA SER A 396 -34.64 19.32 6.34
C SER A 396 -34.62 20.17 7.62
N ASN A 397 -35.05 19.62 8.76
CA ASN A 397 -35.15 20.34 10.05
C ASN A 397 -33.92 20.13 10.95
N LEU A 398 -33.01 19.24 10.53
CA LEU A 398 -31.85 18.80 11.29
C LEU A 398 -30.59 19.11 10.50
N LEU A 399 -29.72 19.96 11.03
CA LEU A 399 -28.41 20.26 10.46
C LEU A 399 -27.41 19.16 10.87
N LYS A 400 -26.81 18.49 9.89
CA LYS A 400 -25.76 17.48 10.10
C LYS A 400 -24.41 18.13 9.90
N LEU A 401 -23.58 18.09 10.93
CA LEU A 401 -22.21 18.54 10.91
C LEU A 401 -21.30 17.32 10.71
N GLY A 402 -20.29 17.47 9.86
CA GLY A 402 -19.26 16.46 9.68
C GLY A 402 -17.93 17.10 9.33
N TYR A 403 -16.85 16.31 9.30
CA TYR A 403 -15.54 16.78 8.85
C TYR A 403 -15.03 15.86 7.75
N ASN A 404 -15.01 16.36 6.51
CA ASN A 404 -14.78 15.53 5.32
C ASN A 404 -15.81 14.37 5.17
N LEU A 405 -17.03 14.60 5.65
CA LEU A 405 -18.13 13.61 5.73
C LEU A 405 -18.55 13.03 4.37
N GLN A 406 -18.22 13.70 3.27
CA GLN A 406 -18.46 13.17 1.93
C GLN A 406 -17.69 11.87 1.68
N CYS A 407 -16.48 11.73 2.24
CA CYS A 407 -15.72 10.48 2.17
C CYS A 407 -16.42 9.36 2.95
N ASP A 408 -16.95 9.66 4.14
CA ASP A 408 -17.62 8.66 4.97
C ASP A 408 -18.94 8.21 4.34
N LEU A 409 -19.73 9.14 3.77
CA LEU A 409 -20.93 8.81 3.01
C LEU A 409 -20.63 7.93 1.80
N HIS A 410 -19.50 8.17 1.12
CA HIS A 410 -19.06 7.29 0.04
C HIS A 410 -18.75 5.88 0.58
N GLN A 411 -18.00 5.78 1.69
CA GLN A 411 -17.67 4.49 2.31
C GLN A 411 -18.92 3.75 2.82
N LEU A 412 -19.88 4.46 3.42
CA LEU A 412 -21.19 3.92 3.83
C LEU A 412 -21.96 3.36 2.63
N SER A 413 -22.04 4.11 1.53
CA SER A 413 -22.74 3.68 0.31
C SER A 413 -22.10 2.44 -0.33
N GLN A 414 -20.78 2.29 -0.24
CA GLN A 414 -20.09 1.07 -0.69
C GLN A 414 -20.31 -0.10 0.26
N SER A 415 -20.35 0.16 1.57
CA SER A 415 -20.49 -0.86 2.61
C SER A 415 -21.89 -1.49 2.63
N TYR A 416 -22.90 -0.66 2.37
CA TYR A 416 -24.32 -0.96 2.51
C TYR A 416 -25.13 -0.48 1.30
N GLY A 417 -24.68 -0.82 0.09
CA GLY A 417 -25.25 -0.29 -1.16
C GLY A 417 -26.73 -0.57 -1.40
N GLU A 418 -27.31 -1.52 -0.67
CA GLU A 418 -28.76 -1.82 -0.67
C GLU A 418 -29.58 -0.78 0.12
N LEU A 419 -28.96 -0.07 1.07
CA LEU A 419 -29.62 0.96 1.85
C LEU A 419 -29.64 2.28 1.07
N GLN A 420 -30.83 2.88 0.98
CA GLN A 420 -31.02 4.15 0.31
C GLN A 420 -30.69 5.34 1.23
N CYS A 421 -30.71 5.13 2.55
CA CYS A 421 -30.44 6.13 3.58
C CYS A 421 -29.07 6.83 3.44
N PHE A 422 -28.07 6.16 2.87
CA PHE A 422 -26.73 6.72 2.67
C PHE A 422 -26.49 7.31 1.27
N GLN A 423 -27.50 7.27 0.40
CA GLN A 423 -27.44 7.81 -0.96
C GLN A 423 -28.08 9.21 -1.07
N SER A 424 -28.92 9.57 -0.09
CA SER A 424 -29.62 10.86 -0.04
C SER A 424 -29.47 11.50 1.34
N TYR A 425 -29.26 12.81 1.36
CA TYR A 425 -29.14 13.59 2.58
C TYR A 425 -29.54 15.04 2.33
N GLU A 426 -30.06 15.70 3.36
CA GLU A 426 -30.37 17.12 3.36
C GLU A 426 -29.63 17.82 4.48
N MET A 427 -29.46 19.14 4.39
CA MET A 427 -28.94 19.96 5.49
C MET A 427 -27.58 19.47 6.03
N LEU A 428 -26.65 19.10 5.15
CA LEU A 428 -25.31 18.67 5.54
C LEU A 428 -24.32 19.83 5.43
N LEU A 429 -23.58 20.09 6.50
CA LEU A 429 -22.50 21.07 6.53
C LEU A 429 -21.19 20.37 6.88
N ASP A 430 -20.27 20.38 5.93
CA ASP A 430 -18.89 19.94 6.16
C ASP A 430 -18.10 21.08 6.80
N ILE A 431 -17.77 20.93 8.08
CA ILE A 431 -17.06 21.92 8.89
C ILE A 431 -15.70 22.25 8.26
N GLN A 432 -15.05 21.30 7.59
CA GLN A 432 -13.76 21.53 6.94
C GLN A 432 -13.83 22.69 5.94
N LYS A 433 -14.97 22.86 5.24
CA LYS A 433 -15.15 23.91 4.22
C LYS A 433 -15.22 25.32 4.81
N LEU A 434 -15.48 25.45 6.11
CA LEU A 434 -15.53 26.75 6.79
C LEU A 434 -14.14 27.33 7.07
N PHE A 435 -13.09 26.52 6.97
CA PHE A 435 -11.73 26.93 7.34
C PHE A 435 -10.77 26.70 6.18
N LYS A 436 -10.13 27.78 5.72
CA LYS A 436 -9.02 27.69 4.76
C LYS A 436 -7.78 27.17 5.49
N GLU A 437 -7.28 26.02 5.03
CA GLU A 437 -5.98 25.43 5.44
C GLU A 437 -5.86 25.09 6.93
N THR A 438 -6.54 24.02 7.36
CA THR A 438 -6.29 23.43 8.68
C THR A 438 -5.27 22.30 8.57
N THR A 439 -4.06 22.53 9.08
CA THR A 439 -3.08 21.46 9.26
C THR A 439 -3.52 20.55 10.41
N GLY A 440 -3.48 19.23 10.21
CA GLY A 440 -3.70 18.25 11.28
C GLY A 440 -5.12 17.67 11.40
N GLY A 441 -6.03 17.99 10.47
CA GLY A 441 -7.39 17.43 10.41
C GLY A 441 -8.33 17.99 11.49
N LEU A 442 -9.37 17.24 11.85
CA LEU A 442 -10.33 17.62 12.90
C LEU A 442 -9.66 17.91 14.25
N SER A 443 -8.65 17.11 14.63
CA SER A 443 -7.84 17.33 15.84
C SER A 443 -7.10 18.67 15.81
N GLY A 444 -6.52 19.05 14.67
CA GLY A 444 -5.85 20.35 14.51
C GLY A 444 -6.84 21.53 14.55
N LEU A 445 -8.01 21.36 13.92
CA LEU A 445 -9.08 22.35 13.99
C LEU A 445 -9.61 22.50 15.42
N SER A 446 -9.84 21.39 16.12
CA SER A 446 -10.23 21.38 17.54
C SER A 446 -9.22 22.15 18.38
N LYS A 447 -7.92 21.90 18.22
CA LYS A 447 -6.87 22.64 18.94
C LYS A 447 -6.93 24.14 18.66
N LYS A 448 -7.18 24.53 17.41
CA LYS A 448 -7.28 25.94 17.01
C LYS A 448 -8.51 26.65 17.60
N ILE A 449 -9.65 25.96 17.72
CA ILE A 449 -10.93 26.57 18.11
C ILE A 449 -11.24 26.39 19.60
N LEU A 450 -10.98 25.20 20.13
CA LEU A 450 -11.32 24.79 21.49
C LEU A 450 -10.09 24.74 22.43
N GLY A 451 -8.88 24.99 21.91
CA GLY A 451 -7.64 25.03 22.68
C GLY A 451 -6.96 23.68 22.92
N ALA A 452 -7.65 22.57 22.64
CA ALA A 452 -7.12 21.22 22.80
C ALA A 452 -7.43 20.33 21.58
N GLY A 453 -6.52 19.41 21.27
CA GLY A 453 -6.66 18.48 20.15
C GLY A 453 -7.52 17.27 20.48
N LEU A 454 -7.65 16.37 19.51
CA LEU A 454 -8.25 15.04 19.70
C LEU A 454 -7.15 13.99 19.78
N ASN A 455 -7.27 13.08 20.74
CA ASN A 455 -6.37 11.94 20.92
C ASN A 455 -6.55 10.99 19.72
N LYS A 456 -5.46 10.64 19.02
CA LYS A 456 -5.51 9.85 17.77
C LYS A 456 -5.22 8.36 17.94
N THR A 457 -5.09 7.87 19.18
CA THR A 457 -4.69 6.48 19.46
C THR A 457 -5.65 5.43 18.90
N ARG A 458 -6.94 5.78 18.73
CA ARG A 458 -7.98 4.83 18.25
C ARG A 458 -8.37 4.99 16.79
N ARG A 459 -7.85 6.01 16.09
CA ARG A 459 -8.16 6.28 14.67
C ARG A 459 -7.99 5.07 13.76
N ASN A 460 -6.97 4.25 14.01
CA ASN A 460 -6.67 3.05 13.24
C ASN A 460 -6.91 1.77 14.06
N SER A 461 -7.88 1.78 14.96
CA SER A 461 -8.23 0.61 15.78
C SER A 461 -9.04 -0.42 15.00
N ASN A 462 -9.11 -1.65 15.51
CA ASN A 462 -10.04 -2.64 14.98
C ASN A 462 -11.49 -2.35 15.42
N TRP A 463 -12.20 -1.55 14.65
CA TRP A 463 -13.59 -1.15 14.89
C TRP A 463 -14.64 -2.25 14.63
N GLU A 464 -14.24 -3.41 14.10
CA GLU A 464 -15.09 -4.61 14.00
C GLU A 464 -15.13 -5.42 15.31
N LYS A 465 -14.22 -5.12 16.26
CA LYS A 465 -14.15 -5.87 17.52
C LYS A 465 -15.43 -5.66 18.34
N ARG A 466 -15.97 -6.74 18.92
CA ARG A 466 -17.08 -6.70 19.87
C ARG A 466 -16.75 -7.48 21.16
N PRO A 467 -17.08 -6.94 22.34
CA PRO A 467 -17.53 -5.56 22.58
C PRO A 467 -16.42 -4.53 22.28
N LEU A 468 -16.80 -3.29 21.93
CA LEU A 468 -15.85 -2.17 21.87
C LEU A 468 -15.37 -1.83 23.28
N SER A 469 -14.10 -1.46 23.41
CA SER A 469 -13.56 -0.97 24.68
C SER A 469 -14.14 0.40 25.05
N GLN A 470 -14.05 0.77 26.32
CA GLN A 470 -14.50 2.08 26.79
C GLN A 470 -13.79 3.22 26.03
N ASN A 471 -12.47 3.11 25.86
CA ASN A 471 -11.67 4.13 25.18
C ASN A 471 -12.03 4.25 23.68
N GLN A 472 -12.44 3.15 23.03
CA GLN A 472 -13.00 3.19 21.67
C GLN A 472 -14.33 3.95 21.63
N LYS A 473 -15.23 3.71 22.60
CA LYS A 473 -16.52 4.42 22.69
C LYS A 473 -16.32 5.91 22.97
N GLU A 474 -15.42 6.27 23.88
CA GLU A 474 -15.12 7.66 24.22
C GLU A 474 -14.50 8.41 23.04
N TYR A 475 -13.52 7.81 22.36
CA TYR A 475 -12.95 8.37 21.13
C TYR A 475 -14.04 8.61 20.07
N ALA A 476 -14.85 7.58 19.79
CA ALA A 476 -15.91 7.63 18.79
C ALA A 476 -16.94 8.72 19.11
N ALA A 477 -17.38 8.81 20.36
CA ALA A 477 -18.30 9.86 20.81
C ALA A 477 -17.68 11.26 20.65
N LEU A 478 -16.40 11.42 21.02
CA LEU A 478 -15.71 12.71 20.97
C LEU A 478 -15.60 13.25 19.54
N ASP A 479 -15.30 12.41 18.55
CA ASP A 479 -15.17 12.81 17.13
C ASP A 479 -16.49 13.35 16.55
N ALA A 480 -17.65 12.89 17.03
CA ALA A 480 -18.94 13.45 16.66
C ALA A 480 -19.32 14.69 17.49
N VAL A 481 -19.14 14.66 18.81
CA VAL A 481 -19.53 15.75 19.73
C VAL A 481 -18.74 17.03 19.44
N VAL A 482 -17.43 16.91 19.20
CA VAL A 482 -16.55 18.06 18.96
C VAL A 482 -17.02 18.94 17.80
N LEU A 483 -17.66 18.36 16.79
CA LEU A 483 -18.24 19.09 15.64
C LEU A 483 -19.31 20.08 16.08
N VAL A 484 -20.19 19.66 17.00
CA VAL A 484 -21.25 20.52 17.56
C VAL A 484 -20.65 21.68 18.34
N HIS A 485 -19.63 21.42 19.16
CA HIS A 485 -18.94 22.45 19.93
C HIS A 485 -18.17 23.45 19.06
N ILE A 486 -17.45 22.96 18.04
CA ILE A 486 -16.78 23.82 17.05
C ILE A 486 -17.82 24.71 16.36
N PHE A 487 -18.93 24.15 15.91
CA PHE A 487 -19.97 24.93 15.23
C PHE A 487 -20.61 25.98 16.14
N HIS A 488 -20.91 25.64 17.40
CA HIS A 488 -21.43 26.60 18.38
C HIS A 488 -20.43 27.73 18.65
N HIS A 489 -19.13 27.42 18.75
CA HIS A 489 -18.08 28.43 18.91
C HIS A 489 -18.03 29.37 17.71
N VAL A 490 -18.03 28.82 16.48
CA VAL A 490 -18.00 29.61 15.23
C VAL A 490 -19.24 30.48 15.08
N ARG A 491 -20.42 29.96 15.43
CA ARG A 491 -21.68 30.71 15.35
C ARG A 491 -21.77 31.83 16.39
N GLY A 492 -21.16 31.63 17.57
CA GLY A 492 -21.15 32.61 18.66
C GLY A 492 -20.13 33.74 18.49
N GLN A 493 -19.17 33.60 17.57
CA GLN A 493 -18.05 34.54 17.38
C GLN A 493 -18.16 35.28 16.03
N PRO A 494 -18.19 36.62 15.99
CA PRO A 494 -18.25 37.36 14.72
C PRO A 494 -16.92 37.41 13.94
N GLN A 495 -15.78 36.95 14.49
CA GLN A 495 -14.45 37.39 14.02
C GLN A 495 -13.31 36.35 13.91
N PHE A 496 -13.56 35.03 13.94
CA PHE A 496 -12.43 34.09 13.82
C PHE A 496 -12.13 33.67 12.38
N GLY A 497 -11.08 34.29 11.81
CA GLY A 497 -10.24 33.65 10.78
C GLY A 497 -10.29 34.19 9.35
N VAL A 498 -10.83 35.39 9.12
CA VAL A 498 -10.73 36.07 7.81
C VAL A 498 -10.26 37.50 8.04
N THR A 499 -9.18 37.87 7.37
CA THR A 499 -8.80 39.25 7.06
C THR A 499 -10.07 40.03 6.68
N GLU A 500 -10.45 41.02 7.50
CA GLU A 500 -11.53 41.97 7.24
C GLU A 500 -12.97 41.40 7.15
N GLY A 501 -13.71 41.51 8.26
CA GLY A 501 -15.10 42.02 8.23
C GLY A 501 -16.22 41.19 7.59
N ARG A 502 -16.04 39.91 7.25
CA ARG A 502 -17.15 39.05 6.77
C ARG A 502 -17.60 38.04 7.81
N GLN A 503 -18.88 38.08 8.19
CA GLN A 503 -19.56 36.97 8.88
C GLN A 503 -19.31 35.67 8.10
N VAL A 504 -18.93 34.60 8.79
CA VAL A 504 -18.77 33.28 8.18
C VAL A 504 -20.12 32.85 7.61
N GLU A 505 -20.27 32.90 6.28
CA GLU A 505 -21.49 32.55 5.57
C GLU A 505 -21.62 31.02 5.46
N TRP A 506 -21.69 30.33 6.61
CA TRP A 506 -21.75 28.87 6.67
C TRP A 506 -22.97 28.30 5.94
N LYS A 507 -24.06 29.07 5.83
CA LYS A 507 -25.28 28.69 5.13
C LYS A 507 -25.06 28.38 3.64
N SER A 508 -24.13 29.08 2.98
CA SER A 508 -23.82 28.82 1.56
C SER A 508 -23.05 27.51 1.33
N HIS A 509 -22.54 26.91 2.41
CA HIS A 509 -21.80 25.65 2.38
C HIS A 509 -22.67 24.43 2.75
N ILE A 510 -23.96 24.65 3.04
CA ILE A 510 -24.92 23.57 3.29
C ILE A 510 -25.24 22.89 1.96
N VAL A 511 -25.11 21.56 1.95
CA VAL A 511 -25.37 20.73 0.77
C VAL A 511 -26.54 19.80 1.07
N SER A 512 -27.37 19.60 0.05
CA SER A 512 -28.41 18.57 0.03
C SER A 512 -28.30 17.79 -1.28
N ARG A 513 -28.41 16.47 -1.19
CA ARG A 513 -28.45 15.53 -2.32
C ARG A 513 -29.65 14.62 -2.13
N VAL A 514 -30.67 14.81 -2.96
CA VAL A 514 -31.88 13.97 -2.92
C VAL A 514 -31.94 13.12 -4.17
N ASN A 515 -31.88 11.80 -4.01
CA ASN A 515 -32.14 10.88 -5.12
C ASN A 515 -33.66 10.73 -5.27
N ARG A 516 -34.19 10.77 -6.50
CA ARG A 516 -35.65 10.87 -6.76
C ARG A 516 -36.49 9.72 -6.19
N SER A 517 -35.88 8.60 -5.81
CA SER A 517 -36.52 7.45 -5.17
C SER A 517 -36.63 7.54 -3.64
N CYS A 518 -36.01 8.55 -3.00
CA CYS A 518 -35.75 8.61 -1.57
C CYS A 518 -36.47 9.80 -0.88
N SER A 519 -37.72 10.06 -1.24
CA SER A 519 -38.54 11.10 -0.60
C SER A 519 -38.69 10.81 0.91
N PRO A 520 -38.74 11.83 1.78
CA PRO A 520 -38.99 11.62 3.21
C PRO A 520 -40.32 10.89 3.41
N LEU A 521 -40.27 9.76 4.11
CA LEU A 521 -41.48 9.07 4.57
C LEU A 521 -42.12 9.95 5.65
N ARG A 522 -43.13 10.73 5.26
CA ARG A 522 -44.06 11.34 6.21
C ARG A 522 -45.07 10.28 6.58
N PHE A 523 -45.11 9.90 7.85
CA PHE A 523 -46.26 9.21 8.46
C PHE A 523 -47.10 10.23 9.22
#